data_AF-A0A832CCW9-F1
#
_entry.id   AF-A0A832CCW9-F1
#
_cell.length_a   1.000
_cell.length_b   1.000
_cell.length_c   1.000
_cell.angle_alpha   90.00
_cell.angle_beta   90.00
_cell.angle_gamma   90.00
#
_symmetry.space_group_name_H-M   'P 1'
#
loop_
_entity.id
_entity.type
_entity.pdbx_description
1 polymer ?
#
loop_
_entity_poly.entity_id
_entity_poly.type
_entity_poly.pdbx_seq_one_letter_code
_entity_poly.pdbx_strand_id
1 'polypeptide(L)' 'MYEPNKLVCDCCERVYDITNKRILCDCGCLLTIEIGDTDFNWSIVRGRPMGVWRYRELIPTPREAFIVSMGEGGTP' A
#
# COMPACT_ATOMS: atom_id res chain seq x y z
N MET A 1 -18.02 1.67 -7.55
CA MET A 1 -17.04 0.85 -8.28
C MET A 1 -15.81 0.83 -7.39
N TYR A 2 -15.19 -0.34 -7.18
CA TYR A 2 -14.04 -0.47 -6.28
C TYR A 2 -12.77 -0.03 -7.00
N GLU A 3 -12.12 1.02 -6.53
CA GLU A 3 -10.86 1.50 -7.09
C GLU A 3 -9.67 0.65 -6.56
N PRO A 4 -8.83 0.06 -7.43
CA PRO A 4 -7.67 -0.71 -7.00
C PRO A 4 -6.48 0.19 -6.65
N ASN A 5 -5.55 -0.34 -5.84
CA ASN A 5 -4.25 0.29 -5.61
C ASN A 5 -3.45 0.35 -6.92
N LYS A 6 -2.69 1.43 -7.13
CA LYS A 6 -1.96 1.66 -8.38
C LYS A 6 -0.69 2.49 -8.15
N LEU A 7 0.24 2.40 -9.08
CA LEU A 7 1.41 3.27 -9.15
C LEU A 7 1.12 4.39 -10.15
N VAL A 8 1.30 5.64 -9.74
CA VAL A 8 1.04 6.82 -10.57
C VAL A 8 2.30 7.66 -10.66
N CYS A 9 2.64 8.09 -11.88
CA CYS A 9 3.77 8.98 -12.08
C CYS A 9 3.45 10.42 -11.67
N ASP A 10 4.32 11.01 -10.84
CA ASP A 10 4.13 12.39 -10.33
C ASP A 10 4.26 13.48 -11.41
N CYS A 11 4.80 13.14 -12.59
CA CYS A 11 5.03 14.12 -13.67
C CYS A 11 4.07 13.99 -14.84
N CYS A 12 3.68 12.76 -15.21
CA CYS A 12 2.91 12.51 -16.43
C CYS A 12 1.66 11.67 -16.20
N GLU A 13 1.31 11.42 -14.93
CA GLU A 13 0.09 10.72 -14.49
C GLU A 13 -0.10 9.31 -15.05
N ARG A 14 0.96 8.73 -15.65
CA ARG A 14 0.89 7.38 -16.19
C ARG A 14 0.70 6.39 -15.05
N VAL A 15 -0.25 5.48 -15.25
CA VAL A 15 -0.65 4.47 -14.28
C VAL A 15 0.02 3.13 -14.59
N TYR A 16 0.48 2.45 -13.55
CA TYR A 16 1.00 1.09 -13.60
C TYR A 16 0.35 0.23 -12.51
N ASP A 17 0.38 -1.08 -12.73
CA ASP A 17 -0.05 -2.06 -11.75
C ASP A 17 0.81 -1.99 -10.47
N ILE A 18 0.17 -2.12 -9.30
CA ILE A 18 0.84 -2.02 -7.99
C ILE A 18 1.88 -3.12 -7.74
N THR A 19 1.77 -4.26 -8.43
CA THR A 19 2.72 -5.37 -8.33
C THR A 19 3.96 -5.18 -9.21
N ASN A 20 3.99 -4.14 -10.04
CA ASN A 20 5.14 -3.84 -10.86
C ASN A 20 6.30 -3.34 -9.98
N LYS A 21 7.46 -4.01 -10.06
CA LYS A 21 8.64 -3.73 -9.22
C LYS A 21 9.43 -2.49 -9.67
N ARG A 22 8.79 -1.53 -10.34
CA ARG A 22 9.43 -0.31 -10.84
C ARG A 22 9.28 0.84 -9.85
N ILE A 23 10.32 1.66 -9.78
CA ILE A 23 10.33 2.91 -9.00
C ILE A 23 10.17 4.12 -9.93
N LEU A 24 10.60 3.99 -11.19
CA LEU A 24 10.58 5.06 -12.18
C LEU A 24 9.57 4.79 -13.29
N CYS A 25 8.93 5.86 -13.74
CA CYS A 25 8.16 5.89 -14.98
C CYS A 25 9.11 5.93 -16.19
N ASP A 26 8.59 5.58 -17.37
CA ASP A 26 9.36 5.69 -18.63
C ASP A 26 9.71 7.16 -18.98
N CYS A 27 9.06 8.14 -18.35
CA CYS A 27 9.44 9.55 -18.45
C CYS A 27 10.60 9.97 -17.52
N GLY A 28 11.06 9.07 -16.64
CA GLY A 28 12.17 9.28 -15.71
C GLY A 28 11.78 9.78 -14.31
N CYS A 29 10.51 10.17 -14.08
CA CYS A 29 10.04 10.59 -12.77
C CYS A 29 9.69 9.40 -11.86
N LEU A 30 9.58 9.67 -10.55
CA LEU A 30 9.15 8.69 -9.55
C LEU A 30 7.70 8.27 -9.75
N LEU A 31 7.40 7.07 -9.25
CA LEU A 31 6.07 6.52 -9.13
C LEU A 31 5.64 6.57 -7.67
N THR A 32 4.49 7.18 -7.43
CA THR A 32 3.84 7.22 -6.13
C THR A 32 2.77 6.14 -6.06
N ILE A 33 2.57 5.58 -4.87
CA ILE A 33 1.50 4.62 -4.62
C ILE A 33 0.22 5.40 -4.30
N GLU A 34 -0.83 5.15 -5.07
CA GLU A 34 -2.19 5.55 -4.73
C GLU A 34 -2.94 4.36 -4.16
N ILE A 35 -3.47 4.54 -2.95
CA ILE A 35 -4.34 3.57 -2.29
C ILE A 35 -5.76 3.80 -2.80
N GLY A 36 -6.35 2.76 -3.36
CA GLY A 36 -7.73 2.79 -3.84
C GLY A 36 -8.74 2.64 -2.69
N ASP A 37 -9.92 2.13 -3.01
CA ASP A 37 -10.95 1.89 -2.02
C ASP A 37 -10.49 0.81 -1.02
N THR A 38 -10.75 1.03 0.26
CA THR A 38 -10.33 0.10 1.30
C THR A 38 -11.31 0.10 2.46
N ASP A 39 -11.51 -1.06 3.08
CA ASP A 39 -12.38 -1.24 4.25
C ASP A 39 -11.64 -0.87 5.54
N PHE A 40 -11.14 0.37 5.60
CA PHE A 40 -10.34 0.85 6.71
C PHE A 40 -11.22 1.44 7.81
N ASN A 41 -11.04 0.94 9.03
CA ASN A 41 -11.66 1.50 10.23
C ASN A 41 -10.67 1.53 11.40
N TRP A 42 -10.65 2.65 12.12
CA TRP A 42 -9.84 2.78 13.34
C TRP A 42 -10.17 1.74 14.42
N SER A 43 -11.40 1.21 14.47
CA SER A 43 -11.76 0.11 15.37
C SER A 43 -10.97 -1.16 15.06
N ILE A 44 -10.83 -1.51 13.78
CA ILE A 44 -10.04 -2.67 13.31
C ILE A 44 -8.57 -2.50 13.72
N VAL A 45 -8.00 -1.30 13.51
CA VAL A 45 -6.61 -0.99 13.87
C VAL A 45 -6.37 -1.14 15.37
N ARG A 46 -7.30 -0.66 16.21
CA ARG A 46 -7.20 -0.77 17.68
C ARG A 46 -7.30 -2.20 18.19
N GLY A 47 -8.00 -3.08 17.48
CA GLY A 47 -8.14 -4.49 17.82
C GLY A 47 -6.92 -5.37 17.46
N ARG A 48 -5.92 -4.83 16.77
CA ARG A 48 -4.73 -5.57 16.34
C ARG A 48 -3.51 -5.27 17.22
N PRO A 49 -2.55 -6.22 17.32
CA PRO A 49 -1.27 -5.97 17.98
C PRO A 49 -0.56 -4.71 17.46
N MET A 50 0.22 -4.06 18.31
CA MET A 50 1.10 -2.98 17.85
C MET A 50 2.12 -3.50 16.84
N GLY A 51 2.38 -2.72 15.79
CA GLY A 51 3.29 -3.07 14.71
C GLY A 51 2.81 -2.50 13.37
N VAL A 52 3.62 -2.65 12.32
CA VAL A 52 3.30 -2.16 10.96
C VAL A 52 2.01 -2.80 10.43
N TRP A 53 1.84 -4.11 10.64
CA TRP A 53 0.75 -4.90 10.06
C TRP A 53 -0.64 -4.61 10.62
N ARG A 54 -0.76 -3.78 11.66
CA ARG A 54 -2.08 -3.34 12.14
C ARG A 54 -2.83 -2.49 11.11
N TYR A 55 -2.12 -1.89 10.16
CA TYR A 55 -2.64 -1.07 9.06
C TYR A 55 -2.80 -1.87 7.75
N ARG A 56 -3.11 -3.16 7.81
CA ARG A 56 -3.13 -4.09 6.66
C ARG A 56 -3.89 -3.58 5.42
N GLU A 57 -4.96 -2.83 5.65
CA GLU A 57 -5.84 -2.22 4.65
C GLU A 57 -5.20 -1.06 3.89
N LEU A 58 -4.19 -0.41 4.48
CA LEU A 58 -3.44 0.70 3.91
C LEU A 58 -2.10 0.26 3.31
N ILE A 59 -1.71 -1.00 3.53
CA ILE A 59 -0.50 -1.56 2.94
C ILE A 59 -0.88 -2.06 1.53
N PRO A 60 -0.25 -1.54 0.46
CA PRO A 60 -0.62 -1.77 -0.95
C PRO A 60 -0.17 -3.16 -1.45
N THR A 61 -0.51 -4.20 -0.71
CA THR A 61 -0.22 -5.60 -1.04
C THR A 61 -1.52 -6.35 -1.31
N PRO A 62 -1.52 -7.30 -2.27
CA PRO A 62 -2.70 -8.12 -2.56
C PRO A 62 -3.27 -8.76 -1.30
N ARG A 63 -4.59 -8.93 -1.21
CA ARG A 63 -5.26 -9.39 0.02
C ARG A 63 -4.84 -10.81 0.40
N GLU A 64 -4.56 -11.64 -0.59
CA GLU A 64 -4.09 -13.01 -0.52
C GLU A 64 -2.59 -13.15 -0.21
N ALA A 65 -1.85 -12.03 -0.13
CA ALA A 65 -0.44 -12.07 0.20
C ALA A 65 -0.20 -12.56 1.64
N PHE A 66 0.76 -13.47 1.80
CA PHE A 66 1.21 -13.94 3.10
C PHE A 66 2.00 -12.85 3.82
N ILE A 67 1.70 -12.66 5.11
CA ILE A 67 2.43 -11.75 5.97
C ILE A 67 3.61 -12.50 6.58
N VAL A 68 4.82 -12.03 6.29
CA VAL A 68 6.05 -12.46 6.94
C VAL A 68 6.56 -11.26 7.74
N SER A 69 6.67 -11.42 9.06
CA SER A 69 6.96 -10.31 9.97
C SER A 69 7.77 -10.81 11.17
N MET A 70 8.61 -9.94 11.71
CA MET A 70 9.27 -10.13 13.01
C MET A 70 8.57 -9.35 14.13
N GLY A 71 7.38 -8.78 13.87
CA GLY A 71 6.69 -7.90 14.81
C GLY A 71 7.23 -6.47 14.80
N GLU A 72 7.79 -6.01 13.68
CA GLU A 72 8.35 -4.67 13.53
C GLU A 72 7.30 -3.54 13.67
N GLY A 73 7.77 -2.37 14.10
CA GLY A 73 6.98 -1.19 14.40
C GLY A 73 6.68 -1.00 15.88
N GLY A 74 5.96 0.07 16.23
CA GLY A 74 5.58 0.33 17.62
C GLY A 74 6.73 0.74 18.56
N THR A 75 7.82 1.28 18.00
CA THR A 75 8.94 1.81 18.79
C THR A 75 8.46 2.92 19.74
N PRO A 76 8.76 2.83 21.05
CA PRO A 76 8.39 3.84 22.05
C PRO A 76 8.98 5.23 21.80
#